data_AF-A0A959VF81-F1
#
_entry.id   AF-A0A959VF81-F1
#
_cell.length_a   1.000
_cell.length_b   1.000
_cell.length_c   1.000
_cell.angle_alpha   90.00
_cell.angle_beta   90.00
_cell.angle_gamma   90.00
#
_symmetry.space_group_name_H-M   'P 1'
#
loop_
_entity.id
_entity.type
_entity.pdbx_description
1 polymer ?
#
loop_
_entity_poly.entity_id
_entity_poly.type
_entity_poly.pdbx_seq_one_letter_code
_entity_poly.pdbx_strand_id
1 'polypeptide(L)'
;MSEIFHFFIEPYESASFLNISLEFIAAFFGVLSVFYARKENILVYPTGIISTALYVYLLSQWALYGDLIINIYYTLMSIYGWYMWRKVIDDENHHIKISRTNLMDKLKAIGIFLFTSVFVIVVYRYTDIMPNELGLAASAQYAVDHLFSGNLDQVRMATPFLDTFTTGVFFAAMWLMAHKKLENWTLWIIGDIVSVPLY
;
A
#
# COMPACT_ATOMS: atom_id res chain seq x y z
N MET A 1 16.72 -29.46 3.42
CA MET A 1 15.39 -28.83 3.34
C MET A 1 15.25 -28.29 1.92
N SER A 2 14.03 -28.25 1.35
CA SER A 2 13.84 -27.66 0.02
C SER A 2 14.27 -26.19 0.05
N GLU A 3 14.91 -25.68 -1.01
CA GLU A 3 15.33 -24.26 -1.11
C GLU A 3 14.19 -23.29 -0.80
N ILE A 4 12.97 -23.67 -1.19
CA ILE A 4 11.72 -22.94 -0.89
C ILE A 4 11.50 -22.80 0.61
N PHE A 5 11.74 -23.85 1.40
CA PHE A 5 11.52 -23.80 2.85
C PHE A 5 12.59 -22.93 3.54
N HIS A 6 13.83 -22.95 3.04
CA HIS A 6 14.88 -22.06 3.53
C HIS A 6 14.54 -20.60 3.27
N PHE A 7 14.08 -20.26 2.06
CA PHE A 7 13.66 -18.90 1.69
C PHE A 7 12.64 -18.30 2.67
N PHE A 8 11.66 -19.08 3.13
CA PHE A 8 10.65 -18.59 4.07
C PHE A 8 11.13 -18.50 5.52
N ILE A 9 12.15 -19.27 5.92
CA ILE A 9 12.61 -19.33 7.32
C ILE A 9 13.83 -18.44 7.57
N GLU A 10 14.66 -18.23 6.57
CA GLU A 10 15.89 -17.43 6.63
C GLU A 10 15.68 -16.04 7.26
N PRO A 11 14.60 -15.27 6.96
CA PRO A 11 14.36 -13.99 7.63
C PRO A 11 14.11 -14.11 9.14
N TYR A 12 13.62 -15.26 9.61
CA TYR A 12 13.27 -15.50 11.01
C TYR A 12 14.42 -16.08 11.83
N GLU A 13 15.46 -16.62 11.21
CA GLU A 13 16.61 -17.20 11.93
C GLU A 13 17.37 -16.15 12.75
N SER A 14 17.40 -14.91 12.27
CA SER A 14 18.07 -13.77 12.92
C SER A 14 17.11 -12.88 13.70
N ALA A 15 15.79 -13.12 13.61
CA ALA A 15 14.78 -12.26 14.21
C ALA A 15 14.59 -12.58 15.70
N SER A 16 14.52 -11.53 16.53
CA SER A 16 14.15 -11.66 17.93
C SER A 16 12.70 -12.13 18.08
N PHE A 17 12.43 -12.97 19.09
CA PHE A 17 11.07 -13.42 19.44
C PHE A 17 10.06 -12.26 19.56
N LEU A 18 10.50 -11.12 20.06
CA LEU A 18 9.68 -9.92 20.17
C LEU A 18 9.27 -9.38 18.79
N ASN A 19 10.20 -9.30 17.84
CA ASN A 19 9.91 -8.80 16.49
C ASN A 19 8.93 -9.71 15.75
N ILE A 20 9.11 -11.03 15.85
CA ILE A 20 8.20 -12.03 15.26
C ILE A 20 6.79 -11.89 15.85
N SER A 21 6.70 -11.72 17.18
CA SER A 21 5.41 -11.56 17.86
C SER A 21 4.70 -10.27 17.42
N LEU A 22 5.44 -9.16 17.32
CA LEU A 22 4.90 -7.88 16.85
C LEU A 22 4.46 -7.95 15.39
N GLU A 23 5.22 -8.62 14.52
CA GLU A 23 4.88 -8.81 13.11
C GLU A 23 3.59 -9.63 12.98
N PHE A 24 3.46 -10.71 13.74
CA PHE A 24 2.23 -11.52 13.76
C PHE A 24 1.02 -10.70 14.23
N ILE A 25 1.17 -9.88 15.28
CA ILE A 25 0.11 -8.99 15.76
C ILE A 25 -0.24 -7.95 14.68
N ALA A 26 0.78 -7.35 14.04
CA ALA A 26 0.58 -6.38 12.97
C ALA A 26 -0.19 -6.97 11.79
N ALA A 27 0.17 -8.19 11.37
CA ALA A 27 -0.50 -8.93 10.30
C ALA A 27 -1.94 -9.28 10.69
N PHE A 28 -2.16 -9.77 11.91
CA PHE A 28 -3.50 -10.09 12.43
C PHE A 28 -4.43 -8.87 12.42
N PHE A 29 -3.95 -7.73 12.94
CA PHE A 29 -4.72 -6.48 12.92
C PHE A 29 -4.94 -5.93 11.50
N GLY A 30 -4.00 -6.18 10.57
CA GLY A 30 -4.15 -5.85 9.15
C GLY A 30 -5.31 -6.62 8.51
N VAL A 31 -5.35 -7.95 8.69
CA VAL A 31 -6.45 -8.79 8.20
C VAL A 31 -7.78 -8.40 8.86
N LEU A 32 -7.76 -8.14 10.17
CA LEU A 32 -8.94 -7.72 10.92
C LEU A 32 -9.50 -6.38 10.40
N SER A 33 -8.62 -5.45 10.02
CA SER A 33 -9.01 -4.18 9.39
C SER A 33 -9.75 -4.40 8.08
N VAL A 34 -9.22 -5.23 7.17
CA VAL A 34 -9.88 -5.56 5.89
C VAL A 34 -11.25 -6.21 6.13
N PHE A 35 -11.35 -7.08 7.13
CA PHE A 35 -12.62 -7.69 7.50
C PHE A 35 -13.65 -6.64 7.99
N TYR A 36 -13.23 -5.65 8.78
CA TYR A 36 -14.10 -4.55 9.18
C TYR A 36 -14.44 -3.61 8.03
N ALA A 37 -13.50 -3.38 7.10
CA ALA A 37 -13.75 -2.61 5.88
C ALA A 37 -14.89 -3.23 5.07
N ARG A 38 -14.89 -4.56 4.89
CA ARG A 38 -15.97 -5.31 4.23
C ARG A 38 -17.32 -5.13 4.93
N LYS A 39 -17.32 -5.09 6.26
CA LYS A 39 -18.53 -4.92 7.08
C LYS A 39 -18.99 -3.47 7.19
N GLU A 40 -18.32 -2.52 6.53
CA GLU A 40 -18.55 -1.08 6.68
C GLU A 40 -18.51 -0.62 8.15
N ASN A 41 -17.66 -1.26 8.96
CA ASN A 41 -17.54 -0.94 10.37
C ASN A 41 -16.41 0.06 10.59
N ILE A 42 -16.68 1.11 11.38
CA ILE A 42 -15.70 2.12 11.79
C ILE A 42 -14.43 1.55 12.44
N LEU A 43 -14.51 0.33 13.00
CA LEU A 43 -13.37 -0.40 13.56
C LEU A 43 -12.26 -0.73 12.54
N VAL A 44 -12.52 -0.57 11.23
CA VAL A 44 -11.48 -0.61 10.19
C VAL A 44 -10.31 0.30 10.51
N TYR A 45 -10.57 1.51 11.02
CA TYR A 45 -9.50 2.48 11.25
C TYR A 45 -8.67 2.20 12.50
N PRO A 46 -9.25 1.99 13.71
CA PRO A 46 -8.46 1.62 14.89
C PRO A 46 -7.60 0.37 14.65
N THR A 47 -8.15 -0.65 13.99
CA THR A 47 -7.41 -1.88 13.71
C THR A 47 -6.30 -1.67 12.68
N GLY A 48 -6.57 -0.89 11.61
CA GLY A 48 -5.55 -0.50 10.63
C GLY A 48 -4.44 0.38 11.23
N ILE A 49 -4.76 1.31 12.14
CA ILE A 49 -3.78 2.15 12.83
C ILE A 49 -2.84 1.29 13.68
N ILE A 50 -3.39 0.32 14.44
CA ILE A 50 -2.56 -0.60 15.24
C ILE A 50 -1.61 -1.39 14.34
N SER A 51 -2.13 -1.96 13.25
CA SER A 51 -1.32 -2.72 12.29
C SER A 51 -0.20 -1.89 11.69
N THR A 52 -0.53 -0.75 11.09
CA THR A 52 0.43 0.10 10.37
C THR A 52 1.44 0.74 11.32
N ALA A 53 1.05 1.15 12.53
CA ALA A 53 1.98 1.69 13.52
C ALA A 53 3.00 0.64 14.00
N LEU A 54 2.59 -0.63 14.14
CA LEU A 54 3.50 -1.73 14.45
C LEU A 54 4.47 -1.99 13.29
N TYR A 55 4.00 -1.95 12.04
CA TYR A 55 4.87 -2.05 10.87
C TYR A 55 5.85 -0.87 10.78
N VAL A 56 5.42 0.36 11.09
CA VAL A 56 6.34 1.52 11.17
C VAL A 56 7.47 1.26 12.16
N TYR A 57 7.15 0.70 13.34
CA TYR A 57 8.17 0.33 14.31
C TYR A 57 9.12 -0.75 13.77
N LEU A 58 8.60 -1.86 13.23
CA LEU A 58 9.42 -2.97 12.73
C LEU A 58 10.32 -2.56 11.56
N LEU A 59 9.77 -1.85 10.57
CA LEU A 59 10.49 -1.41 9.38
C LEU A 59 11.58 -0.38 9.72
N SER A 60 11.39 0.40 10.79
CA SER A 60 12.43 1.32 11.28
C SER A 60 13.66 0.56 11.81
N GLN A 61 13.47 -0.62 12.42
CA GLN A 61 14.57 -1.46 12.91
C GLN A 61 15.32 -2.14 11.76
N TRP A 62 14.59 -2.50 10.68
CA TRP A 62 15.15 -3.16 9.51
C TRP A 62 15.71 -2.20 8.46
N ALA A 63 15.71 -0.88 8.74
CA ALA A 63 16.17 0.17 7.83
C ALA A 63 15.51 0.13 6.42
N LEU A 64 14.27 -0.39 6.35
CA LEU A 64 13.48 -0.45 5.13
C LEU A 64 12.66 0.85 4.97
N TYR A 65 13.35 1.92 4.57
CA TYR A 65 12.76 3.27 4.55
C TYR A 65 11.63 3.45 3.53
N GLY A 66 11.63 2.68 2.42
CA GLY A 66 10.55 2.74 1.41
C GLY A 66 9.21 2.30 2.01
N ASP A 67 9.15 1.06 2.49
CA ASP A 67 7.95 0.50 3.13
C ASP A 67 7.55 1.25 4.40
N LEU A 68 8.53 1.81 5.13
CA LEU A 68 8.30 2.64 6.31
C LEU A 68 7.44 3.87 5.98
N ILE A 69 7.79 4.61 4.92
CA ILE A 69 7.08 5.82 4.50
C ILE A 69 5.64 5.47 4.09
N ILE A 70 5.45 4.36 3.38
CA ILE A 70 4.13 3.88 2.98
C ILE A 70 3.27 3.57 4.21
N ASN A 71 3.82 2.87 5.21
CA ASN A 71 3.08 2.56 6.43
C ASN A 71 2.75 3.81 7.27
N ILE A 72 3.66 4.78 7.34
CA ILE A 72 3.38 6.09 7.96
C ILE A 72 2.17 6.76 7.28
N TYR A 73 2.15 6.76 5.94
CA TYR A 73 1.02 7.29 5.20
C TYR A 73 -0.28 6.54 5.51
N TYR A 74 -0.27 5.20 5.53
CA TYR A 74 -1.46 4.43 5.88
C TYR A 74 -1.98 4.74 7.27
N THR A 75 -1.09 4.96 8.25
CA THR A 75 -1.49 5.41 9.60
C THR A 75 -2.18 6.78 9.54
N LEU A 76 -1.57 7.77 8.87
CA LEU A 76 -2.13 9.12 8.75
C LEU A 76 -3.49 9.13 8.03
N MET A 77 -3.59 8.40 6.92
CA MET A 77 -4.85 8.27 6.19
C MET A 77 -5.90 7.49 6.96
N SER A 78 -5.51 6.52 7.77
CA SER A 78 -6.45 5.82 8.65
C SER A 78 -6.98 6.74 9.74
N ILE A 79 -6.17 7.65 10.29
CA ILE A 79 -6.63 8.69 11.22
C ILE A 79 -7.61 9.64 10.51
N TYR A 80 -7.29 10.08 9.29
CA TYR A 80 -8.17 10.93 8.49
C TYR A 80 -9.50 10.25 8.17
N GLY A 81 -9.47 9.00 7.70
CA GLY A 81 -10.67 8.22 7.43
C GLY A 81 -11.51 8.00 8.69
N TRP A 82 -10.86 7.75 9.84
CA TRP A 82 -11.56 7.62 11.12
C TRP A 82 -12.27 8.91 11.51
N TYR A 83 -11.66 10.07 11.28
CA TYR A 83 -12.29 11.36 11.52
C TYR A 83 -13.49 11.58 10.58
N MET A 84 -13.33 11.29 9.28
CA MET A 84 -14.39 11.43 8.29
C MET A 84 -15.59 10.52 8.62
N TRP A 85 -15.35 9.28 9.03
CA TRP A 85 -16.41 8.33 9.36
C TRP A 85 -17.04 8.58 10.73
N ARG A 86 -16.33 9.21 11.68
CA ARG A 86 -16.94 9.64 12.95
C ARG A 86 -17.98 10.73 12.73
N LYS A 87 -17.71 11.69 11.85
CA LYS A 87 -18.68 12.76 11.49
C LYS A 87 -19.97 12.22 10.86
N VAL A 88 -19.92 11.04 10.25
CA VAL A 88 -21.08 10.37 9.64
C VAL A 88 -22.02 9.75 10.67
N ILE A 89 -21.51 9.45 11.87
CA ILE A 89 -22.28 8.86 12.98
C ILE A 89 -22.92 9.96 13.83
N ASP A 90 -22.27 11.12 13.92
CA ASP A 90 -22.67 12.24 14.80
C ASP A 90 -23.73 13.17 14.16
N ASP A 91 -23.92 13.12 12.84
CA ASP A 91 -24.92 13.91 12.12
C ASP A 91 -26.10 13.02 11.69
N GLU A 92 -27.20 13.03 12.45
CA GLU A 92 -28.43 12.26 12.16
C GLU A 92 -29.01 12.54 10.75
N ASN A 93 -28.64 13.68 10.13
CA ASN A 93 -29.12 14.07 8.80
C ASN A 93 -28.10 13.85 7.66
N HIS A 94 -26.81 13.63 7.96
CA HIS A 94 -25.75 13.47 6.94
C HIS A 94 -24.98 12.15 7.07
N HIS A 95 -25.70 11.04 7.02
CA HIS A 95 -25.04 9.77 6.73
C HIS A 95 -24.43 9.82 5.32
N ILE A 96 -23.10 9.80 5.20
CA ILE A 96 -22.45 9.52 3.92
C ILE A 96 -22.88 8.10 3.53
N LYS A 97 -23.87 8.02 2.65
CA LYS A 97 -24.32 6.77 2.05
C LYS A 97 -23.23 6.25 1.12
N ILE A 98 -23.09 4.93 1.08
CA ILE A 98 -22.30 4.27 0.04
C ILE A 98 -22.71 4.85 -1.31
N SER A 99 -21.75 5.43 -2.01
CA SER A 99 -21.99 6.07 -3.30
C SER A 99 -20.99 5.60 -4.33
N ARG A 100 -21.33 5.77 -5.60
CA ARG A 100 -20.40 5.57 -6.70
C ARG A 100 -19.58 6.83 -6.94
N THR A 101 -18.40 6.66 -7.49
CA THR A 101 -17.53 7.77 -7.89
C THR A 101 -18.19 8.64 -8.96
N ASN A 102 -18.18 9.95 -8.75
CA ASN A 102 -18.48 10.92 -9.81
C ASN A 102 -17.18 11.30 -10.58
N LEU A 103 -17.31 12.14 -11.61
CA LEU A 103 -16.15 12.59 -12.39
C LEU A 103 -15.11 13.32 -11.52
N MET A 104 -15.56 14.11 -10.54
CA MET A 104 -14.69 14.86 -9.64
C MET A 104 -13.91 13.94 -8.69
N ASP A 105 -14.56 12.89 -8.19
CA ASP A 105 -13.94 11.86 -7.34
C ASP A 105 -12.87 11.10 -8.14
N LYS A 106 -13.16 10.76 -9.40
CA LYS A 106 -12.19 10.13 -10.31
C LYS A 106 -11.00 11.05 -10.59
N LEU A 107 -11.25 12.34 -10.86
CA LEU A 107 -10.17 13.32 -11.08
C LEU A 107 -9.30 13.49 -9.84
N LYS A 108 -9.89 13.52 -8.63
CA LYS A 108 -9.13 13.54 -7.37
C LYS A 108 -8.32 12.27 -7.17
N ALA A 109 -8.91 11.09 -7.41
CA ALA A 109 -8.21 9.81 -7.32
C ALA A 109 -7.03 9.73 -8.30
N ILE A 110 -7.23 10.17 -9.55
CA ILE A 110 -6.16 10.27 -10.55
C ILE A 110 -5.10 11.28 -10.11
N GLY A 111 -5.50 12.44 -9.57
CA GLY A 111 -4.56 13.42 -9.04
C GLY A 111 -3.69 12.88 -7.91
N ILE A 112 -4.29 12.13 -6.97
CA ILE A 112 -3.58 11.46 -5.87
C ILE A 112 -2.64 10.39 -6.44
N PHE A 113 -3.13 9.56 -7.36
CA PHE A 113 -2.33 8.53 -8.03
C PHE A 113 -1.10 9.15 -8.71
N LEU A 114 -1.29 10.19 -9.54
CA LEU A 114 -0.18 10.83 -10.26
C LEU A 114 0.79 11.52 -9.31
N PHE A 115 0.29 12.25 -8.31
CA PHE A 115 1.13 12.93 -7.32
C PHE A 115 2.01 11.94 -6.56
N THR A 116 1.43 10.83 -6.13
CA THR A 116 2.13 9.79 -5.36
C THR A 116 3.12 9.03 -6.23
N SER A 117 2.75 8.66 -7.46
CA SER A 117 3.69 8.03 -8.39
C SER A 117 4.86 8.96 -8.72
N VAL A 118 4.63 10.26 -8.95
CA VAL A 118 5.73 11.22 -9.16
C VAL A 118 6.61 11.32 -7.92
N PHE A 119 6.02 11.40 -6.73
CA PHE A 119 6.77 11.44 -5.47
C PHE A 119 7.67 10.21 -5.31
N VAL A 120 7.13 9.00 -5.51
CA VAL A 120 7.89 7.74 -5.41
C VAL A 120 8.99 7.68 -6.47
N ILE A 121 8.72 8.06 -7.72
CA ILE A 121 9.73 8.13 -8.78
C ILE A 121 10.88 9.06 -8.38
N VAL A 122 10.58 10.24 -7.84
CA VAL A 122 11.61 11.19 -7.39
C VAL A 122 12.45 10.59 -6.26
N VAL A 123 11.82 9.93 -5.30
CA VAL A 123 12.53 9.25 -4.20
C VAL A 123 13.42 8.13 -4.75
N TYR A 124 12.90 7.25 -5.61
CA TYR A 124 13.65 6.11 -6.17
C TYR A 124 14.78 6.52 -7.10
N ARG A 125 14.62 7.64 -7.81
CA ARG A 125 15.69 8.26 -8.59
C ARG A 125 16.78 8.86 -7.70
N TYR A 126 16.39 9.51 -6.60
CA TYR A 126 17.34 10.07 -5.63
C TYR A 126 18.13 8.99 -4.88
N THR A 127 17.51 7.84 -4.62
CA THR A 127 18.15 6.70 -3.94
C THR A 127 18.82 5.70 -4.89
N ASP A 128 18.96 6.04 -6.17
CA ASP A 128 19.55 5.19 -7.23
C ASP A 128 18.92 3.79 -7.38
N ILE A 129 17.65 3.63 -6.96
CA ILE A 129 16.88 2.39 -7.13
C ILE A 129 16.30 2.30 -8.55
N MET A 130 15.95 3.45 -9.13
CA MET A 130 15.41 3.55 -10.49
C MET A 130 16.41 4.28 -11.41
N PRO A 131 16.61 3.80 -12.65
CA PRO A 131 17.53 4.44 -13.59
C PRO A 131 17.16 5.91 -13.88
N ASN A 132 18.12 6.80 -13.63
CA ASN A 132 17.97 8.25 -13.72
C ASN A 132 18.04 8.80 -15.15
N GLU A 133 18.71 8.08 -16.05
CA GLU A 133 19.01 8.52 -17.42
C GLU A 133 17.83 8.35 -18.38
N LEU A 134 16.82 7.57 -17.99
CA LEU A 134 15.68 7.26 -18.84
C LEU A 134 14.60 8.36 -18.75
N GLY A 135 14.14 8.85 -19.91
CA GLY A 135 12.91 9.62 -20.02
C GLY A 135 11.67 8.76 -19.73
N LEU A 136 10.51 9.38 -19.48
CA LEU A 136 9.31 8.68 -19.01
C LEU A 136 8.86 7.51 -19.93
N ALA A 137 8.89 7.71 -21.24
CA ALA A 137 8.55 6.65 -22.21
C ALA A 137 9.59 5.52 -22.21
N ALA A 138 10.88 5.85 -22.08
CA ALA A 138 11.95 4.86 -22.03
C ALA A 138 11.94 4.07 -20.71
N SER A 139 11.60 4.73 -19.58
CA SER A 139 11.37 4.08 -18.29
C SER A 139 10.21 3.08 -18.36
N ALA A 140 9.11 3.44 -19.01
CA ALA A 140 7.97 2.54 -19.20
C ALA A 140 8.34 1.33 -20.06
N GLN A 141 9.05 1.54 -21.18
CA GLN A 141 9.50 0.45 -22.03
C GLN A 141 10.49 -0.46 -21.30
N TYR A 142 11.44 0.12 -20.56
CA TYR A 142 12.39 -0.61 -19.73
C TYR A 142 11.67 -1.54 -18.75
N ALA A 143 10.65 -1.05 -18.05
CA ALA A 143 9.86 -1.85 -17.12
C ALA A 143 9.15 -3.02 -17.81
N VAL A 144 8.54 -2.77 -18.97
CA VAL A 144 7.83 -3.80 -19.76
C VAL A 144 8.80 -4.88 -20.25
N ASP A 145 9.94 -4.48 -20.82
CA ASP A 145 10.93 -5.42 -21.36
C ASP A 145 11.49 -6.33 -20.25
N HIS A 146 11.80 -5.76 -19.09
CA HIS A 146 12.32 -6.51 -17.94
C HIS A 146 11.27 -7.40 -17.28
N LEU A 147 10.01 -6.97 -17.24
CA LEU A 147 8.90 -7.75 -16.69
C LEU A 147 8.57 -8.99 -17.53
N PHE A 148 8.61 -8.87 -18.86
CA PHE A 148 8.30 -9.97 -19.79
C PHE A 148 9.54 -10.71 -20.31
N SER A 149 10.71 -10.45 -19.71
CA SER A 149 11.98 -11.09 -20.06
C SER A 149 12.03 -12.60 -19.85
N GLY A 150 11.15 -13.15 -19.00
CA GLY A 150 11.16 -14.57 -18.60
C GLY A 150 12.28 -14.95 -17.63
N ASN A 151 13.05 -13.98 -17.11
CA ASN A 151 14.13 -14.18 -16.14
C ASN A 151 13.83 -13.46 -14.82
N LEU A 152 13.92 -14.17 -13.69
CA LEU A 152 13.63 -13.64 -12.36
C LEU A 152 14.52 -12.43 -12.00
N ASP A 153 15.80 -12.44 -12.37
CA ASP A 153 16.70 -11.33 -12.06
C ASP A 153 16.33 -10.05 -12.81
N GLN A 154 15.83 -10.18 -14.04
CA GLN A 154 15.36 -9.06 -14.83
C GLN A 154 13.99 -8.56 -14.32
N VAL A 155 13.09 -9.47 -13.93
CA VAL A 155 11.81 -9.11 -13.31
C VAL A 155 12.03 -8.27 -12.04
N ARG A 156 13.05 -8.60 -11.23
CA ARG A 156 13.44 -7.82 -10.04
C ARG A 156 13.84 -6.37 -10.36
N MET A 157 14.41 -6.12 -11.54
CA MET A 157 14.72 -4.75 -11.98
C MET A 157 13.47 -3.94 -12.35
N ALA A 158 12.35 -4.61 -12.65
CA ALA A 158 11.06 -3.98 -12.91
C ALA A 158 10.26 -3.70 -11.62
N THR A 159 10.61 -4.34 -10.49
CA THR A 159 9.92 -4.22 -9.20
C THR A 159 9.68 -2.76 -8.75
N PRO A 160 10.67 -1.83 -8.81
CA PRO A 160 10.45 -0.45 -8.37
C PRO A 160 9.39 0.30 -9.20
N PHE A 161 9.22 -0.06 -10.47
CA PHE A 161 8.20 0.53 -11.34
C PHE A 161 6.80 0.02 -10.98
N LEU A 162 6.69 -1.28 -10.71
CA LEU A 162 5.43 -1.88 -10.27
C LEU A 162 5.03 -1.38 -8.87
N ASP A 163 6.01 -1.19 -7.99
CA ASP A 163 5.80 -0.62 -6.67
C ASP A 163 5.32 0.85 -6.71
N THR A 164 5.85 1.66 -7.62
CA THR A 164 5.36 3.03 -7.88
C THR A 164 3.88 3.02 -8.29
N PHE A 165 3.49 2.05 -9.10
CA PHE A 165 2.10 1.89 -9.56
C PHE A 165 1.20 1.43 -8.41
N THR A 166 1.56 0.36 -7.69
CA THR A 166 0.77 -0.18 -6.59
C THR A 166 0.60 0.84 -5.47
N THR A 167 1.65 1.57 -5.11
CA THR A 167 1.61 2.65 -4.12
C THR A 167 0.59 3.72 -4.51
N GLY A 168 0.63 4.19 -5.77
CA GLY A 168 -0.34 5.18 -6.25
C GLY A 168 -1.78 4.66 -6.22
N VAL A 169 -2.00 3.40 -6.60
CA VAL A 169 -3.31 2.75 -6.56
C VAL A 169 -3.83 2.69 -5.12
N PHE A 170 -3.01 2.25 -4.16
CA PHE A 170 -3.42 2.13 -2.77
C PHE A 170 -3.71 3.49 -2.10
N PHE A 171 -2.96 4.53 -2.43
CA PHE A 171 -3.23 5.88 -1.91
C PHE A 171 -4.57 6.41 -2.43
N ALA A 172 -4.85 6.21 -3.72
CA ALA A 172 -6.15 6.53 -4.30
C ALA A 172 -7.28 5.68 -3.69
N ALA A 173 -7.04 4.39 -3.44
CA ALA A 173 -8.00 3.47 -2.83
C ALA A 173 -8.35 3.90 -1.39
N MET A 174 -7.34 4.24 -0.58
CA MET A 174 -7.51 4.75 0.80
C MET A 174 -8.35 6.02 0.82
N TRP A 175 -8.10 6.95 -0.10
CA TRP A 175 -8.88 8.18 -0.21
C TRP A 175 -10.36 7.90 -0.55
N LEU A 176 -10.61 7.03 -1.54
CA LEU A 176 -11.96 6.64 -1.94
C LEU A 176 -12.69 5.88 -0.82
N MET A 177 -11.99 5.04 -0.06
CA MET A 177 -12.52 4.35 1.11
C MET A 177 -12.93 5.33 2.21
N ALA A 178 -12.10 6.33 2.51
CA ALA A 178 -12.41 7.39 3.48
C ALA A 178 -13.69 8.16 3.11
N HIS A 179 -14.03 8.24 1.82
CA HIS A 179 -15.24 8.89 1.29
C HIS A 179 -16.39 7.90 0.97
N LYS A 180 -16.31 6.65 1.44
CA LYS A 180 -17.32 5.59 1.24
C LYS A 180 -17.71 5.36 -0.23
N LYS A 181 -16.72 5.40 -1.13
CA LYS A 181 -16.89 5.17 -2.57
C LYS A 181 -16.68 3.70 -2.92
N LEU A 182 -17.61 3.05 -3.61
CA LEU A 182 -17.55 1.61 -3.92
C LEU A 182 -16.32 1.19 -4.72
N GLU A 183 -15.87 2.05 -5.64
CA GLU A 183 -14.75 1.81 -6.54
C GLU A 183 -13.41 1.67 -5.80
N ASN A 184 -13.35 1.99 -4.50
CA ASN A 184 -12.20 1.67 -3.67
C ASN A 184 -11.85 0.17 -3.75
N TRP A 185 -12.85 -0.72 -3.75
CA TRP A 185 -12.63 -2.17 -3.79
C TRP A 185 -11.97 -2.62 -5.09
N THR A 186 -12.35 -1.99 -6.21
CA THR A 186 -11.72 -2.27 -7.50
C THR A 186 -10.24 -1.87 -7.49
N LEU A 187 -9.90 -0.73 -6.88
CA LEU A 187 -8.51 -0.30 -6.74
C LEU A 187 -7.70 -1.23 -5.82
N TRP A 188 -8.26 -1.63 -4.67
CA TRP A 188 -7.61 -2.59 -3.78
C TRP A 188 -7.31 -3.92 -4.48
N ILE A 189 -8.29 -4.50 -5.18
CA ILE A 189 -8.10 -5.76 -5.91
C ILE A 189 -7.03 -5.63 -6.99
N ILE A 190 -7.04 -4.54 -7.77
CA ILE A 190 -6.01 -4.31 -8.80
C ILE A 190 -4.63 -4.17 -8.17
N GLY A 191 -4.52 -3.40 -7.08
CA GLY A 191 -3.27 -3.22 -6.35
C GLY A 191 -2.72 -4.55 -5.83
N ASP A 192 -3.57 -5.36 -5.19
CA ASP A 192 -3.19 -6.66 -4.62
C ASP A 192 -2.75 -7.67 -5.69
N ILE A 193 -3.42 -7.71 -6.85
CA ILE A 193 -3.03 -8.59 -7.97
C ILE A 193 -1.63 -8.24 -8.47
N VAL A 194 -1.27 -6.95 -8.48
CA VAL A 194 0.04 -6.50 -8.95
C VAL A 194 1.10 -6.62 -7.86
N SER A 195 0.75 -6.44 -6.58
CA SER A 195 1.71 -6.45 -5.47
C SER A 195 2.08 -7.86 -5.01
N VAL A 196 1.15 -8.84 -5.02
CA VAL A 196 1.42 -10.20 -4.54
C VAL A 196 2.61 -10.87 -5.25
N PRO A 197 2.80 -10.76 -6.57
CA PRO A 197 3.97 -11.33 -7.25
C PRO A 197 5.30 -10.64 -6.94
N LEU A 198 5.28 -9.46 -6.27
CA LEU A 198 6.49 -8.68 -5.97
C LEU A 198 7.17 -9.12 -4.66
N TYR A 199 6.44 -9.82 -3.78
CA TYR A 199 6.89 -10.28 -2.46
C TYR A 199 6.93 -11.81 -2.40
#